data_AF-A0A7S2G1T7-F1
#
_entry.id   AF-A0A7S2G1T7-F1
#
_cell.length_a   1.000
_cell.length_b   1.000
_cell.length_c   1.000
_cell.angle_alpha   90.00
_cell.angle_beta   90.00
_cell.angle_gamma   90.00
#
_symmetry.space_group_name_H-M   'P 1'
#
loop_
_entity.id
_entity.type
_entity.pdbx_description
1 polymer ?
#
loop_
_entity_poly.entity_id
_entity_poly.type
_entity_poly.pdbx_seq_one_letter_code
_entity_poly.pdbx_strand_id
1 'polypeptide(L)'
;MAALGNLRAIVQQTAATIVLSSEWRRTESLRSSIQAVLKSQDIPVLRDITPIFHPKPEIAEAHPIFAWCERRAREIGKWLKDHPEVTNWVALDDLDFSWADQFRTAGTPWMKVRSVLTDKKMCLSEEGTQEAVRILLNPPPDPKVPPRRVVMEDTSSSSGLLCSTEDSAPERLRLGLGPEGQE
;
A
#
# COMPACT_ATOMS: atom_id res chain seq x y z
N MET A 1 28.36 -11.68 3.64
CA MET A 1 28.71 -11.98 2.23
C MET A 1 27.66 -12.85 1.52
N ALA A 2 26.87 -13.69 2.21
CA ALA A 2 25.90 -14.58 1.55
C ALA A 2 24.74 -13.87 0.83
N ALA A 3 24.11 -12.85 1.45
CA ALA A 3 22.85 -12.28 0.96
C ALA A 3 22.92 -11.64 -0.45
N LEU A 4 24.01 -10.93 -0.78
CA LEU A 4 24.16 -10.34 -2.12
C LEU A 4 24.49 -11.41 -3.17
N GLY A 5 25.27 -12.44 -2.80
CA GLY A 5 25.47 -13.61 -3.66
C GLY A 5 24.16 -14.36 -3.95
N ASN A 6 23.30 -14.44 -2.94
CA ASN A 6 21.96 -15.01 -3.05
C ASN A 6 21.04 -14.19 -3.97
N LEU A 7 21.02 -12.85 -3.84
CA LEU A 7 20.30 -11.99 -4.77
C LEU A 7 20.81 -12.15 -6.20
N ARG A 8 22.14 -12.23 -6.39
CA ARG A 8 22.74 -12.51 -7.70
C ARG A 8 22.25 -13.83 -8.27
N ALA A 9 22.20 -14.88 -7.46
CA ALA A 9 21.73 -16.20 -7.87
C ALA A 9 20.26 -16.18 -8.33
N ILE A 10 19.38 -15.41 -7.66
CA ILE A 10 17.99 -15.21 -8.09
C ILE A 10 17.98 -14.60 -9.49
N VAL A 11 18.68 -13.49 -9.69
CA VAL A 11 18.66 -12.74 -10.96
C VAL A 11 19.23 -13.58 -12.11
N GLN A 12 20.34 -14.29 -11.88
CA GLN A 12 20.96 -15.14 -12.91
C GLN A 12 20.06 -16.31 -13.34
N GLN A 13 19.34 -16.93 -12.40
CA GLN A 13 18.48 -18.08 -12.70
C GLN A 13 17.14 -17.69 -13.34
N THR A 14 16.65 -16.48 -13.07
CA THR A 14 15.29 -16.06 -13.44
C THR A 14 15.26 -14.94 -14.46
N ALA A 15 16.41 -14.36 -14.78
CA ALA A 15 16.53 -13.12 -15.54
C ALA A 15 15.67 -11.97 -14.96
N ALA A 16 15.40 -12.00 -13.65
CA ALA A 16 14.56 -11.01 -13.01
C ALA A 16 15.20 -9.62 -13.01
N THR A 17 14.38 -8.63 -13.35
CA THR A 17 14.73 -7.22 -13.25
C THR A 17 14.62 -6.74 -11.80
N ILE A 18 15.60 -5.97 -11.32
CA ILE A 18 15.54 -5.38 -9.99
C ILE A 18 14.89 -3.99 -10.03
N VAL A 19 13.88 -3.79 -9.20
CA VAL A 19 13.25 -2.49 -8.94
C VAL A 19 13.38 -2.15 -7.45
N LEU A 20 13.59 -0.88 -7.11
CA LEU A 20 13.65 -0.45 -5.71
C LEU A 20 12.28 0.09 -5.26
N SER A 21 11.70 -0.57 -4.27
CA SER A 21 10.41 -0.18 -3.69
C SER A 21 10.52 0.29 -2.24
N SER A 22 11.64 0.04 -1.55
CA SER A 22 11.87 0.49 -0.17
C SER A 22 11.82 2.01 0.02
N GLU A 23 11.77 2.50 1.27
CA GLU A 23 11.86 3.94 1.55
C GLU A 23 13.22 4.53 1.16
N TRP A 24 14.25 3.70 0.96
CA TRP A 24 15.56 4.15 0.48
C TRP A 24 15.50 4.81 -0.89
N ARG A 25 14.45 4.55 -1.69
CA ARG A 25 14.28 5.20 -2.99
C ARG A 25 14.00 6.70 -2.90
N ARG A 26 13.62 7.22 -1.72
CA ARG A 26 13.25 8.63 -1.55
C ARG A 26 14.43 9.60 -1.62
N THR A 27 15.65 9.13 -1.36
CA THR A 27 16.84 9.98 -1.38
C THR A 27 17.81 9.53 -2.46
N GLU A 28 18.41 10.48 -3.17
CA GLU A 28 19.37 10.17 -4.23
C GLU A 28 20.63 9.48 -3.67
N SER A 29 21.09 9.89 -2.48
CA SER A 29 22.25 9.30 -1.84
C SER A 29 22.07 7.80 -1.56
N LEU A 30 20.93 7.40 -0.98
CA LEU A 30 20.67 5.99 -0.69
C LEU A 30 20.47 5.18 -1.97
N ARG A 31 19.78 5.73 -2.98
CA ARG A 31 19.67 5.10 -4.31
C ARG A 31 21.04 4.86 -4.94
N SER A 32 21.90 5.86 -4.91
CA SER A 32 23.27 5.77 -5.43
C SER A 32 24.10 4.74 -4.66
N SER A 33 23.99 4.70 -3.33
CA SER A 33 24.66 3.70 -2.51
C SER A 33 24.22 2.27 -2.85
N ILE A 34 22.92 2.03 -3.03
CA ILE A 34 22.40 0.71 -3.39
C ILE A 34 22.92 0.30 -4.78
N GLN A 35 22.87 1.20 -5.77
CA GLN A 35 23.40 0.92 -7.11
C GLN A 35 24.90 0.60 -7.07
N ALA A 36 25.69 1.34 -6.30
CA ALA A 36 27.12 1.06 -6.13
C ALA A 36 27.37 -0.32 -5.52
N VAL A 37 26.60 -0.70 -4.51
CA VAL A 37 26.68 -2.04 -3.89
C VAL A 37 26.34 -3.13 -4.90
N LEU A 38 25.22 -3.03 -5.62
CA LEU A 38 24.84 -4.01 -6.65
C LEU A 38 25.93 -4.17 -7.71
N LYS A 39 26.45 -3.05 -8.23
CA LYS A 39 27.52 -3.03 -9.23
C LYS A 39 28.81 -3.70 -8.71
N SER A 40 29.19 -3.42 -7.47
CA SER A 40 30.39 -4.02 -6.86
C SER A 40 30.31 -5.53 -6.63
N GLN A 41 29.11 -6.13 -6.76
CA GLN A 41 28.85 -7.55 -6.57
C GLN A 41 28.49 -8.26 -7.88
N ASP A 42 28.67 -7.59 -9.02
CA ASP A 42 28.28 -8.06 -10.35
C ASP A 42 26.79 -8.42 -10.45
N ILE A 43 25.95 -7.67 -9.74
CA ILE A 43 24.50 -7.77 -9.81
C ILE A 43 24.01 -6.67 -10.75
N PRO A 44 23.08 -6.96 -11.68
CA PRO A 44 22.45 -5.93 -12.50
C PRO A 44 21.93 -4.78 -11.64
N VAL A 45 22.19 -3.55 -12.08
CA VAL A 45 21.74 -2.35 -11.38
C VAL A 45 20.22 -2.26 -11.38
N LEU A 46 19.68 -1.40 -10.52
CA LEU A 46 18.25 -1.09 -10.49
C LEU A 46 17.81 -0.62 -11.89
N ARG A 47 16.76 -1.23 -12.43
CA ARG A 47 16.11 -0.72 -13.65
C ARG A 47 15.40 0.60 -13.36
N ASP A 48 14.69 0.63 -12.23
CA ASP A 48 13.83 1.74 -11.87
C ASP A 48 13.53 1.74 -10.36
N ILE A 49 12.75 2.74 -9.94
CA ILE A 49 12.14 2.86 -8.63
C ILE A 49 10.62 2.87 -8.76
N THR A 50 9.91 2.28 -7.81
CA THR A 50 8.44 2.37 -7.83
C THR A 50 7.99 3.81 -7.53
N PRO A 51 6.85 4.27 -8.08
CA PRO A 51 6.31 5.59 -7.77
C PRO A 51 6.10 5.77 -6.26
N ILE A 52 5.97 7.03 -5.84
CA ILE A 52 5.71 7.38 -4.44
C ILE A 52 4.27 7.88 -4.34
N PHE A 53 3.45 7.16 -3.58
CA PHE A 53 2.08 7.54 -3.28
C PHE A 53 1.93 7.99 -1.83
N HIS A 54 0.82 8.65 -1.55
CA HIS A 54 0.40 8.92 -0.18
C HIS A 54 -0.38 7.70 0.37
N PRO A 55 -0.24 7.39 1.68
CA PRO A 55 -1.16 6.48 2.34
C PRO A 55 -2.59 7.01 2.24
N LYS A 56 -3.55 6.09 2.13
CA LYS A 56 -4.98 6.44 2.17
C LYS A 56 -5.35 6.85 3.60
N PRO A 57 -5.95 8.05 3.82
CA PRO A 57 -6.29 8.52 5.16
C PRO A 57 -7.11 7.51 5.96
N GLU A 58 -8.11 6.89 5.32
CA GLU A 58 -9.03 5.94 5.95
C GLU A 58 -8.33 4.67 6.47
N ILE A 59 -7.21 4.26 5.86
CA ILE A 59 -6.42 3.11 6.31
C ILE A 59 -5.38 3.56 7.34
N ALA A 60 -4.81 4.75 7.16
CA ALA A 60 -3.82 5.33 8.07
C ALA A 60 -4.40 5.56 9.47
N GLU A 61 -5.66 6.02 9.53
CA GLU A 61 -6.41 6.17 10.78
C GLU A 61 -6.67 4.83 11.47
N ALA A 62 -6.91 3.77 10.70
CA ALA A 62 -7.16 2.43 11.26
C ALA A 62 -5.88 1.76 11.78
N HIS A 63 -4.80 1.76 10.99
CA HIS A 63 -3.53 1.18 11.40
C HIS A 63 -2.36 1.61 10.49
N PRO A 64 -1.31 2.28 11.01
CA PRO A 64 -0.20 2.79 10.21
C PRO A 64 0.52 1.74 9.34
N ILE A 65 0.76 0.54 9.87
CA ILE A 65 1.44 -0.54 9.13
C ILE A 65 0.60 -1.01 7.92
N PHE A 66 -0.72 -1.07 8.06
CA PHE A 66 -1.59 -1.47 6.95
C PHE A 66 -1.60 -0.43 5.86
N ALA A 67 -1.61 0.85 6.24
CA ALA A 67 -1.52 1.95 5.28
C ALA A 67 -0.21 1.93 4.50
N TRP A 68 0.90 1.55 5.15
CA TRP A 68 2.21 1.43 4.48
C TRP A 68 2.27 0.25 3.52
N CYS A 69 1.78 -0.92 3.94
CA CYS A 69 1.75 -2.11 3.11
C CYS A 69 0.80 -1.95 1.90
N GLU A 70 -0.40 -1.40 2.12
CA GLU A 70 -1.36 -1.12 1.05
C GLU A 70 -0.78 -0.13 0.04
N ARG A 71 -0.17 0.96 0.53
CA ARG A 71 0.49 1.94 -0.31
C ARG A 71 1.57 1.27 -1.17
N ARG A 72 2.45 0.47 -0.56
CA ARG A 72 3.55 -0.18 -1.27
C ARG A 72 3.04 -1.16 -2.34
N ALA A 73 1.96 -1.90 -2.04
CA ALA A 73 1.29 -2.75 -3.03
C ALA A 73 0.73 -1.96 -4.22
N ARG A 74 0.18 -0.75 -3.99
CA ARG A 74 -0.26 0.14 -5.08
C ARG A 74 0.91 0.68 -5.90
N GLU A 75 2.01 1.05 -5.25
CA GLU A 75 3.20 1.58 -5.92
C GLU A 75 3.82 0.53 -6.84
N ILE A 76 4.03 -0.68 -6.33
CA ILE A 76 4.51 -1.83 -7.12
C ILE A 76 3.50 -2.17 -8.22
N GLY A 77 2.21 -2.24 -7.89
CA GLY A 77 1.15 -2.53 -8.87
C GLY A 77 1.07 -1.49 -10.00
N LYS A 78 1.29 -0.20 -9.72
CA LYS A 78 1.37 0.84 -10.75
C LYS A 78 2.58 0.62 -11.64
N TRP A 79 3.75 0.38 -11.05
CA TRP A 79 4.98 0.14 -11.80
C TRP A 79 4.83 -1.04 -12.77
N LEU A 80 4.24 -2.15 -12.32
CA LEU A 80 3.99 -3.32 -13.17
C LEU A 80 3.02 -3.04 -14.32
N LYS A 81 2.01 -2.21 -14.11
CA LYS A 81 1.08 -1.80 -15.18
C LYS A 81 1.76 -0.94 -16.24
N ASP A 82 2.71 -0.13 -15.82
CA ASP A 82 3.46 0.76 -16.72
C ASP A 82 4.58 0.01 -17.48
N HIS A 83 4.97 -1.17 -17.00
CA HIS A 83 6.06 -1.98 -17.55
C HIS A 83 5.59 -3.40 -17.93
N PRO A 84 4.61 -3.56 -18.84
CA PRO A 84 4.10 -4.86 -19.24
C PRO A 84 5.15 -5.75 -19.93
N GLU A 85 6.24 -5.17 -20.42
CA GLU A 85 7.37 -5.90 -21.00
C GLU A 85 8.23 -6.62 -19.95
N VAL A 86 8.09 -6.28 -18.66
CA VAL A 86 8.83 -6.92 -17.56
C VAL A 86 8.03 -8.10 -17.02
N THR A 87 8.47 -9.32 -17.34
CA THR A 87 7.80 -10.56 -16.93
C THR A 87 8.33 -11.12 -15.61
N ASN A 88 9.63 -11.00 -15.36
CA ASN A 88 10.30 -11.42 -14.13
C ASN A 88 10.91 -10.20 -13.42
N TRP A 89 10.56 -10.00 -12.16
CA TRP A 89 11.00 -8.84 -11.39
C TRP A 89 11.17 -9.16 -9.91
N VAL A 90 12.09 -8.44 -9.27
CA VAL A 90 12.30 -8.46 -7.83
C VAL A 90 12.22 -7.03 -7.33
N ALA A 91 11.30 -6.76 -6.42
CA ALA A 91 11.23 -5.51 -5.70
C ALA A 91 12.05 -5.61 -4.40
N LEU A 92 13.09 -4.77 -4.27
CA LEU A 92 13.85 -4.65 -3.03
C LEU A 92 13.11 -3.72 -2.06
N ASP A 93 12.69 -4.30 -0.94
CA ASP A 93 11.73 -3.68 -0.04
C ASP A 93 12.15 -3.80 1.43
N ASP A 94 11.64 -2.89 2.26
CA ASP A 94 11.88 -2.78 3.70
C ASP A 94 10.64 -3.09 4.55
N LEU A 95 9.54 -3.51 3.94
CA LEU A 95 8.29 -3.89 4.60
C LEU A 95 8.09 -5.40 4.67
N ASP A 96 7.35 -5.81 5.69
CA ASP A 96 6.77 -7.14 5.78
C ASP A 96 5.40 -7.17 5.08
N PHE A 97 5.32 -7.85 3.93
CA PHE A 97 4.09 -7.96 3.15
C PHE A 97 3.07 -8.96 3.70
N SER A 98 3.31 -9.58 4.87
CA SER A 98 2.37 -10.52 5.50
C SER A 98 0.96 -9.93 5.70
N TRP A 99 0.86 -8.60 5.82
CA TRP A 99 -0.37 -7.86 6.08
C TRP A 99 -0.93 -7.14 4.85
N ALA A 100 -0.18 -7.09 3.75
CA ALA A 100 -0.51 -6.25 2.59
C ALA A 100 -1.82 -6.65 1.91
N ASP A 101 -2.16 -7.95 1.95
CA ASP A 101 -3.33 -8.46 1.26
C ASP A 101 -4.66 -8.32 2.04
N GLN A 102 -4.62 -7.92 3.31
CA GLN A 102 -5.85 -7.75 4.12
C GLN A 102 -6.70 -6.56 3.68
N PHE A 103 -6.04 -5.49 3.24
CA PHE A 103 -6.67 -4.26 2.74
C PHE A 103 -6.36 -4.04 1.26
N ARG A 104 -6.13 -5.14 0.53
CA ARG A 104 -5.77 -5.10 -0.88
C ARG A 104 -6.83 -4.34 -1.68
N THR A 105 -6.38 -3.34 -2.44
CA THR A 105 -7.24 -2.67 -3.41
C THR A 105 -7.42 -3.55 -4.65
N ALA A 106 -8.63 -3.66 -5.19
CA ALA A 106 -8.87 -4.41 -6.42
C ALA A 106 -7.95 -3.89 -7.55
N GLY A 107 -7.34 -4.81 -8.30
CA GLY A 107 -6.39 -4.47 -9.37
C GLY A 107 -4.98 -4.13 -8.90
N THR A 108 -4.62 -4.30 -7.62
CA THR A 108 -3.22 -4.39 -7.16
C THR A 108 -2.78 -5.86 -7.06
N PRO A 109 -1.48 -6.15 -7.22
CA PRO A 109 -0.96 -7.51 -7.08
C PRO A 109 -1.20 -8.08 -5.68
N TRP A 110 -1.24 -9.41 -5.61
CA TRP A 110 -1.17 -10.17 -4.36
C TRP A 110 0.26 -10.18 -3.87
N MET A 111 0.52 -9.59 -2.71
CA MET A 111 1.88 -9.37 -2.24
C MET A 111 2.39 -10.55 -1.42
N LYS A 112 1.61 -11.05 -0.47
CA LYS A 112 2.07 -12.04 0.52
C LYS A 112 2.56 -13.32 -0.14
N VAL A 113 1.79 -13.84 -1.09
CA VAL A 113 2.12 -15.11 -1.79
C VAL A 113 3.22 -14.95 -2.83
N ARG A 114 3.65 -13.71 -3.13
CA ARG A 114 4.70 -13.40 -4.11
C ARG A 114 5.92 -12.73 -3.47
N SER A 115 6.00 -12.73 -2.15
CA SER A 115 7.09 -12.10 -1.39
C SER A 115 7.86 -13.14 -0.57
N VAL A 116 9.17 -12.95 -0.48
CA VAL A 116 10.02 -13.68 0.46
C VAL A 116 10.43 -12.73 1.58
N LEU A 117 9.97 -13.02 2.80
CA LEU A 117 10.37 -12.27 3.98
C LEU A 117 11.80 -12.67 4.38
N THR A 118 12.68 -11.69 4.53
CA THR A 118 14.07 -11.92 4.94
C THR A 118 14.21 -11.81 6.46
N ASP A 119 15.15 -12.57 7.01
CA ASP A 119 15.47 -12.48 8.44
C ASP A 119 16.34 -11.24 8.71
N LYS A 120 16.08 -10.53 9.82
CA LYS A 120 16.78 -9.28 10.15
C LYS A 120 18.27 -9.46 10.46
N LYS A 121 18.69 -10.66 10.85
CA LYS A 121 20.09 -10.98 11.21
C LYS A 121 20.80 -11.73 10.08
N MET A 122 20.10 -12.67 9.45
CA MET A 122 20.65 -13.54 8.43
C MET A 122 20.46 -12.99 7.00
N CYS A 123 19.63 -11.96 6.84
CA CYS A 123 19.23 -11.38 5.56
C CYS A 123 18.60 -12.44 4.63
N LEU A 124 18.82 -12.33 3.32
CA LEU A 124 18.36 -13.32 2.34
C LEU A 124 19.17 -14.61 2.49
N SER A 125 18.55 -15.67 3.00
CA SER A 125 19.15 -17.01 3.13
C SER A 125 19.10 -17.81 1.83
N GLU A 126 19.73 -18.98 1.82
CA GLU A 126 19.67 -19.90 0.69
C GLU A 126 18.25 -20.46 0.49
N GLU A 127 17.53 -20.77 1.56
CA GLU A 127 16.14 -21.22 1.50
C GLU A 127 15.24 -20.11 0.93
N GLY A 128 15.43 -18.86 1.37
CA GLY A 128 14.72 -17.72 0.82
C GLY A 128 15.04 -17.48 -0.66
N THR A 129 16.27 -17.80 -1.08
CA THR A 129 16.69 -17.73 -2.49
C THR A 129 15.97 -18.76 -3.35
N GLN A 130 15.93 -20.00 -2.89
CA GLN A 130 15.23 -21.09 -3.57
C GLN A 130 13.73 -20.79 -3.68
N GLU A 131 13.13 -20.26 -2.61
CA GLU A 131 11.72 -19.85 -2.63
C GLU A 131 11.45 -18.70 -3.60
N ALA A 132 12.32 -17.69 -3.66
CA ALA A 132 12.20 -16.60 -4.62
C ALA A 132 12.28 -17.10 -6.07
N VAL A 133 13.24 -17.98 -6.37
CA VAL A 133 13.37 -18.62 -7.70
C VAL A 133 12.12 -19.42 -8.03
N ARG A 134 11.59 -20.20 -7.07
CA ARG A 134 10.36 -20.98 -7.25
C ARG A 134 9.17 -20.08 -7.58
N ILE A 135 8.98 -18.99 -6.84
CA ILE A 135 7.89 -18.02 -7.07
C ILE A 135 8.03 -17.37 -8.46
N LEU A 136 9.24 -17.00 -8.87
CA LEU A 136 9.46 -16.33 -10.16
C LEU A 136 9.22 -17.26 -11.35
N LEU A 137 9.71 -18.51 -11.27
CA LEU A 137 9.56 -19.48 -12.36
C LEU A 137 8.18 -20.14 -12.38
N ASN A 138 7.55 -20.31 -11.22
CA ASN A 138 6.27 -20.97 -11.05
C ASN A 138 5.39 -20.18 -10.06
N PRO A 139 4.86 -19.02 -10.49
CA PRO A 139 4.11 -18.15 -9.61
C PRO A 139 2.90 -18.86 -9.02
N PRO A 140 2.65 -18.74 -7.70
CA PRO A 140 1.47 -19.32 -7.10
C PRO A 140 0.20 -18.69 -7.70
N PRO A 141 -0.90 -19.47 -7.79
CA PRO A 141 -2.16 -18.93 -8.25
C PRO A 141 -2.65 -17.84 -7.29
N ASP A 142 -3.37 -16.87 -7.85
CA ASP A 142 -3.97 -15.81 -7.05
C ASP A 142 -4.98 -16.41 -6.06
N PRO A 143 -4.94 -15.99 -4.77
CA PRO A 143 -5.91 -16.43 -3.77
C PRO A 143 -7.36 -16.17 -4.21
N LYS A 144 -8.21 -17.18 -4.02
CA LYS A 144 -9.66 -17.02 -4.22
C LYS A 144 -10.23 -16.14 -3.11
N VAL A 145 -10.67 -14.93 -3.44
CA VAL A 145 -11.37 -14.06 -2.47
C VAL A 145 -12.79 -14.59 -2.32
N PRO A 146 -13.22 -15.01 -1.12
CA PRO A 146 -14.64 -15.24 -0.91
C PRO A 146 -15.39 -13.92 -1.11
N PRO A 147 -16.60 -13.93 -1.72
CA PRO A 147 -17.38 -12.72 -1.88
C PRO A 147 -17.56 -12.05 -0.51
N ARG A 148 -17.15 -10.78 -0.41
CA ARG A 148 -17.30 -10.00 0.82
C ARG A 148 -18.81 -9.91 1.10
N ARG A 149 -19.28 -10.54 2.19
CA ARG A 149 -20.66 -10.33 2.63
C ARG A 149 -20.82 -8.85 2.89
N VAL A 150 -21.58 -8.17 2.05
CA VAL A 150 -22.09 -6.84 2.37
C VAL A 150 -23.05 -7.07 3.54
N VAL A 151 -22.60 -6.76 4.75
CA VAL A 151 -23.53 -6.59 5.86
C VAL A 151 -24.23 -5.27 5.53
N MET A 152 -25.38 -5.36 4.87
CA MET A 152 -26.34 -4.26 4.89
C MET A 152 -26.78 -4.15 6.35
N GLU A 153 -26.28 -3.13 7.04
CA GLU A 153 -26.94 -2.68 8.26
C GLU A 153 -28.29 -2.11 7.83
N ASP A 154 -29.31 -2.97 7.86
CA ASP A 154 -30.71 -2.58 7.84
C ASP A 154 -30.99 -1.79 9.12
N THR A 155 -30.76 -0.48 9.08
CA THR A 155 -31.35 0.44 10.05
C THR A 155 -32.77 0.76 9.62
N SER A 156 -33.65 -0.22 9.76
CA SER A 156 -35.10 -0.01 9.74
C SER A 156 -35.71 -0.39 11.09
N SER A 157 -36.51 0.54 11.62
CA SER A 157 -37.48 0.45 12.73
C SER A 157 -36.99 0.65 14.18
N SER A 158 -37.32 1.83 14.71
CA SER A 158 -38.32 1.99 15.79
C SER A 158 -38.65 3.49 15.93
N SER A 159 -39.76 3.98 15.38
CA SER A 159 -41.05 4.20 16.08
C SER A 159 -40.94 4.93 17.42
N GLY A 160 -41.41 6.19 17.46
CA GLY A 160 -41.50 7.00 18.69
C GLY A 160 -42.17 8.36 18.48
N LEU A 161 -43.51 8.36 18.51
CA LEU A 161 -44.46 9.44 18.83
C LEU A 161 -44.27 10.86 18.27
N LEU A 162 -45.17 11.22 17.35
CA LEU A 162 -45.64 12.58 17.13
C LEU A 162 -46.66 12.93 18.22
N CYS A 163 -46.41 14.00 18.98
CA CYS A 163 -47.44 14.70 19.74
C CYS A 163 -47.55 16.11 19.16
N SER A 164 -48.61 16.32 18.38
CA SER A 164 -49.09 17.64 17.99
C SER A 164 -50.13 18.09 19.02
N THR A 165 -49.91 19.26 19.61
CA THR A 165 -51.02 20.15 19.97
C THR A 165 -50.63 21.54 19.55
N GLU A 166 -51.44 22.03 18.61
CA GLU A 166 -51.64 23.43 18.26
C GLU A 166 -51.88 24.26 19.53
N ASP A 167 -51.45 25.51 19.57
CA ASP A 167 -52.37 26.67 19.55
C ASP A 167 -51.62 27.99 19.83
N SER A 168 -52.12 29.06 19.19
CA SER A 168 -52.06 30.45 19.62
C SER A 168 -50.81 31.29 19.32
N ALA A 169 -50.84 31.92 18.15
CA ALA A 169 -50.49 33.34 18.02
C ALA A 169 -51.71 34.17 18.50
N PRO A 170 -51.55 35.42 19.01
CA PRO A 170 -51.42 36.51 18.04
C PRO A 170 -50.63 37.76 18.51
N GLU A 171 -50.51 38.67 17.55
CA GLU A 171 -50.38 40.14 17.65
C GLU A 171 -49.02 40.81 17.92
N ARG A 172 -48.54 41.44 16.83
CA ARG A 172 -48.31 42.88 16.69
C ARG A 172 -47.85 43.64 17.95
N LEU A 173 -46.64 44.17 17.86
CA LEU A 173 -46.42 45.61 18.11
C LEU A 173 -45.24 46.10 17.25
N ARG A 174 -45.63 46.90 16.26
CA ARG A 174 -44.79 47.83 15.49
C ARG A 174 -44.82 49.14 16.27
N LEU A 175 -43.67 49.74 16.59
CA LEU A 175 -43.45 51.15 16.99
C LEU A 175 -41.95 51.23 17.33
N GLY A 176 -41.08 51.87 16.54
CA GLY A 176 -40.86 53.33 16.49
C GLY A 176 -39.47 53.59 17.08
N LEU A 177 -38.47 53.93 16.26
CA LEU A 177 -37.96 55.31 16.07
C LEU A 177 -37.40 55.97 17.34
N GLY A 178 -36.10 56.25 17.35
CA GLY A 178 -35.46 57.23 18.26
C GLY A 178 -33.94 57.12 18.30
N PRO A 179 -33.19 58.23 18.48
CA PRO A 179 -32.16 58.64 17.52
C PRO A 179 -30.74 58.83 18.08
N GLU A 180 -29.80 59.03 17.15
CA GLU A 180 -28.66 59.99 17.10
C GLU A 180 -27.80 60.35 18.32
N GLY A 181 -26.49 60.50 18.04
CA GLY A 181 -25.52 61.30 18.80
C GLY A 181 -24.13 60.63 18.83
N GLN A 182 -23.18 61.00 17.96
CA GLN A 182 -22.17 62.08 18.16
C GLN A 182 -21.15 61.69 19.23
N GLU A 183 -19.82 61.72 19.07
CA GLU A 183 -18.87 62.32 18.11
C GLU A 183 -17.59 61.46 18.08
#